data_AF-A0A2G5XGU5-F1
#
_entry.id   AF-A0A2G5XGU5-F1
#
_cell.length_a   1.000
_cell.length_b   1.000
_cell.length_c   1.000
_cell.angle_alpha   90.00
_cell.angle_beta   90.00
_cell.angle_gamma   90.00
#
_symmetry.space_group_name_H-M   'P 1'
#
loop_
_entity.id
_entity.type
_entity.pdbx_description
1 polymer ?
#
loop_
_entity_poly.entity_id
_entity_poly.type
_entity_poly.pdbx_seq_one_letter_code
_entity_poly.pdbx_strand_id
1 'polypeptide(L)'
;MEQMLRPVYQERASLPETLSVLLIGNQREDDPITDTFDEILFIITSNNEIPIQTKHYTDGKRKAAMHIISERQLTHWLLVGTNKKIIDWLILGKVFFDRDEYAERLKERLSEEPLFGRGIKMGIEMAKMIRAYNEGKIHFERKQHMDSYLYAINTLHHLARFVAVKRNVLPENTVWTQMKKIDPAVFKLYEELIGSEEEIEKRLDLVFLASEFFIHNYTNEAAVHLLAIMGEKESWTVQQLHEQDELALYSSDLEFFIEYLVDKNLIEITQVPSKNELLFHREYRIIRAR
;
A
#
# COMPACT_ATOMS: atom_id res chain seq x y z
N MET A 1 -24.53 -19.01 -18.86
CA MET A 1 -23.48 -19.54 -17.99
C MET A 1 -23.89 -19.38 -16.52
N GLU A 2 -24.49 -18.24 -16.10
CA GLU A 2 -25.07 -18.05 -14.76
C GLU A 2 -25.90 -19.25 -14.21
N GLN A 3 -26.85 -19.79 -14.98
CA GLN A 3 -27.65 -20.96 -14.56
C GLN A 3 -26.82 -22.24 -14.39
N MET A 4 -25.72 -22.38 -15.14
CA MET A 4 -24.81 -23.52 -15.05
C MET A 4 -23.83 -23.40 -13.89
N LEU A 5 -23.45 -22.17 -13.52
CA LEU A 5 -22.63 -21.91 -12.33
C LEU A 5 -23.43 -21.98 -11.03
N ARG A 6 -24.77 -22.05 -11.10
CA ARG A 6 -25.65 -22.11 -9.94
C ARG A 6 -25.33 -23.23 -8.96
N PRO A 7 -25.17 -24.50 -9.37
CA PRO A 7 -24.79 -25.56 -8.45
C PRO A 7 -23.43 -25.27 -7.78
N VAL A 8 -22.48 -24.70 -8.53
CA VAL A 8 -21.13 -24.38 -8.06
C VAL A 8 -21.16 -23.30 -6.97
N TYR A 9 -21.84 -22.18 -7.21
CA TYR A 9 -21.90 -21.12 -6.20
C TYR A 9 -22.79 -21.49 -5.01
N GLN A 10 -23.81 -22.33 -5.19
CA GLN A 10 -24.64 -22.81 -4.07
C GLN A 10 -23.86 -23.74 -3.14
N GLU A 11 -23.06 -24.66 -3.71
CA GLU A 11 -22.14 -25.49 -2.93
C GLU A 11 -21.21 -24.61 -2.10
N ARG A 12 -20.59 -23.60 -2.72
CA ARG A 12 -19.65 -22.70 -2.03
C ARG A 12 -20.32 -21.85 -0.96
N ALA A 13 -21.48 -21.26 -1.26
CA ALA A 13 -22.26 -20.46 -0.32
C ALA A 13 -22.69 -21.25 0.94
N SER A 14 -22.84 -22.58 0.82
CA SER A 14 -23.18 -23.43 1.96
C SER A 14 -22.02 -23.63 2.95
N LEU A 15 -20.78 -23.34 2.54
CA LEU A 15 -19.61 -23.52 3.38
C LEU A 15 -19.53 -22.42 4.46
N PRO A 16 -19.28 -22.78 5.74
CA PRO A 16 -19.23 -21.83 6.85
C PRO A 16 -18.21 -20.68 6.69
N GLU A 17 -17.10 -20.94 6.02
CA GLU A 17 -16.02 -19.99 5.80
C GLU A 17 -16.31 -19.01 4.66
N THR A 18 -17.32 -19.26 3.82
CA THR A 18 -17.63 -18.35 2.72
C THR A 18 -18.28 -17.08 3.26
N LEU A 19 -17.66 -15.94 2.98
CA LEU A 19 -18.15 -14.61 3.34
C LEU A 19 -19.04 -14.06 2.23
N SER A 20 -18.61 -14.14 0.98
CA SER A 20 -19.42 -13.63 -0.14
C SER A 20 -19.14 -14.33 -1.46
N VAL A 21 -20.12 -14.31 -2.35
CA VAL A 21 -19.99 -14.78 -3.73
C VAL A 21 -20.50 -13.70 -4.67
N LEU A 22 -19.60 -13.25 -5.54
CA LEU A 22 -19.84 -12.23 -6.56
C LEU A 22 -19.75 -12.87 -7.95
N LEU A 23 -20.66 -12.50 -8.84
CA LEU A 23 -20.58 -12.84 -10.27
C LEU A 23 -20.36 -11.58 -11.08
N ILE A 24 -19.32 -11.62 -11.91
CA ILE A 24 -18.96 -10.53 -12.81
C ILE A 24 -19.16 -11.06 -14.23
N GLY A 25 -20.10 -10.47 -14.97
CA GLY A 25 -20.28 -10.76 -16.38
C GLY A 25 -19.41 -9.84 -17.23
N ASN A 26 -18.92 -10.35 -18.35
CA ASN A 26 -18.26 -9.49 -19.33
C ASN A 26 -19.26 -8.46 -19.87
N GLN A 27 -18.94 -7.17 -19.73
CA GLN A 27 -19.83 -6.09 -20.17
C GLN A 27 -19.67 -5.77 -21.67
N ARG A 28 -18.51 -6.06 -22.28
CA ARG A 28 -18.21 -5.86 -23.72
C ARG A 28 -17.10 -6.82 -24.21
N GLU A 29 -17.12 -7.25 -25.46
CA GLU A 29 -16.11 -8.20 -26.00
C GLU A 29 -14.65 -7.74 -25.82
N ASP A 30 -14.40 -6.43 -25.82
CA ASP A 30 -13.05 -5.85 -25.69
C ASP A 30 -12.66 -5.45 -24.24
N ASP A 31 -13.49 -5.74 -23.24
CA ASP A 31 -13.24 -5.34 -21.86
C ASP A 31 -12.29 -6.34 -21.14
N PRO A 32 -11.09 -5.91 -20.68
CA PRO A 32 -10.15 -6.80 -20.01
C PRO A 32 -10.55 -7.17 -18.58
N ILE A 33 -11.66 -6.63 -18.02
CA ILE A 33 -12.08 -6.88 -16.63
C ILE A 33 -12.20 -8.38 -16.30
N THR A 34 -12.60 -9.22 -17.25
CA THR A 34 -12.77 -10.66 -17.02
C THR A 34 -11.62 -11.50 -17.58
N ASP A 35 -10.48 -10.92 -17.94
CA ASP A 35 -9.36 -11.62 -18.60
C ASP A 35 -9.83 -12.48 -19.79
N THR A 36 -10.76 -11.95 -20.60
CA THR A 36 -11.43 -12.62 -21.73
C THR A 36 -12.43 -13.71 -21.38
N PHE A 37 -12.71 -14.02 -20.10
CA PHE A 37 -13.77 -14.96 -19.72
C PHE A 37 -15.16 -14.32 -19.89
N ASP A 38 -16.19 -15.12 -20.15
CA ASP A 38 -17.58 -14.62 -20.20
C ASP A 38 -18.08 -14.19 -18.82
N GLU A 39 -17.72 -14.96 -17.79
CA GLU A 39 -18.15 -14.75 -16.41
C GLU A 39 -17.00 -15.07 -15.43
N ILE A 40 -16.86 -14.26 -14.38
CA ILE A 40 -15.98 -14.52 -13.23
C ILE A 40 -16.84 -14.75 -11.99
N LEU A 41 -16.61 -15.87 -11.32
CA LEU A 41 -17.16 -16.17 -10.01
C LEU A 41 -16.11 -15.87 -8.93
N PHE A 42 -16.28 -14.77 -8.22
CA PHE A 42 -15.34 -14.30 -7.22
C PHE A 42 -15.85 -14.60 -5.81
N ILE A 43 -15.15 -15.45 -5.09
CA ILE A 43 -15.56 -15.99 -3.79
C ILE A 43 -14.56 -15.51 -2.74
N ILE A 44 -15.10 -14.89 -1.69
CA ILE A 44 -14.32 -14.38 -0.56
C ILE A 44 -14.66 -15.24 0.65
N THR A 45 -13.62 -15.67 1.36
CA THR A 45 -13.72 -16.58 2.51
C THR A 45 -13.00 -15.98 3.72
N SER A 46 -13.36 -16.37 4.93
CA SER A 46 -12.71 -15.88 6.15
C SER A 46 -11.27 -16.37 6.28
N ASN A 47 -10.98 -17.58 5.79
CA ASN A 47 -9.63 -18.13 5.75
C ASN A 47 -9.53 -19.20 4.64
N ASN A 48 -8.33 -19.36 4.08
CA ASN A 48 -8.00 -20.44 3.16
C ASN A 48 -6.59 -20.96 3.44
N GLU A 49 -6.40 -22.28 3.35
CA GLU A 49 -5.06 -22.89 3.37
C GLU A 49 -4.24 -22.48 2.14
N ILE A 50 -4.89 -22.37 0.98
CA ILE A 50 -4.28 -21.94 -0.27
C ILE A 50 -4.65 -20.47 -0.51
N PRO A 51 -3.69 -19.54 -0.67
CA PRO A 51 -3.97 -18.11 -0.77
C PRO A 51 -4.97 -17.74 -1.88
N ILE A 52 -4.86 -18.40 -3.03
CA ILE A 52 -5.71 -18.19 -4.20
C ILE A 52 -5.99 -19.54 -4.83
N GLN A 53 -7.26 -19.92 -4.92
CA GLN A 53 -7.69 -21.10 -5.67
C GLN A 53 -8.42 -20.67 -6.93
N THR A 54 -7.96 -21.13 -8.08
CA THR A 54 -8.58 -20.84 -9.38
C THR A 54 -9.07 -22.11 -10.04
N LYS A 55 -10.29 -22.10 -10.56
CA LYS A 55 -10.83 -23.15 -11.44
C LYS A 55 -11.44 -22.53 -12.67
N HIS A 56 -11.25 -23.17 -13.83
CA HIS A 56 -11.87 -22.74 -15.07
C HIS A 56 -12.96 -23.73 -15.48
N TYR A 57 -14.04 -23.20 -16.03
CA TYR A 57 -15.18 -23.95 -16.54
C TYR A 57 -15.44 -23.58 -17.99
N THR A 58 -15.93 -24.54 -18.77
CA THR A 58 -16.42 -24.31 -20.13
C THR A 58 -17.66 -25.15 -20.36
N ASP A 59 -18.64 -24.59 -21.06
CA ASP A 59 -19.83 -25.32 -21.54
C ASP A 59 -19.72 -25.69 -23.02
N GLY A 60 -18.52 -25.53 -23.61
CA GLY A 60 -18.23 -25.71 -25.03
C GLY A 60 -18.47 -24.46 -25.89
N LYS A 61 -19.17 -23.45 -25.38
CA LYS A 61 -19.41 -22.17 -26.08
C LYS A 61 -18.88 -20.97 -25.30
N ARG A 62 -19.02 -21.00 -23.98
CA ARG A 62 -18.67 -19.93 -23.06
C ARG A 62 -17.67 -20.45 -22.04
N LYS A 63 -16.84 -19.57 -21.50
CA LYS A 63 -15.83 -19.86 -20.47
C LYS A 63 -16.06 -19.03 -19.23
N ALA A 64 -15.89 -19.64 -18.07
CA ALA A 64 -15.93 -18.95 -16.79
C ALA A 64 -14.70 -19.27 -15.95
N ALA A 65 -14.27 -18.32 -15.12
CA ALA A 65 -13.25 -18.57 -14.10
C ALA A 65 -13.86 -18.37 -12.71
N MET A 66 -13.49 -19.24 -11.78
CA MET A 66 -13.81 -19.11 -10.37
C MET A 66 -12.53 -18.84 -9.61
N HIS A 67 -12.52 -17.78 -8.81
CA HIS A 67 -11.43 -17.46 -7.90
C HIS A 67 -11.96 -17.49 -6.47
N ILE A 68 -11.29 -18.25 -5.61
CA ILE A 68 -11.55 -18.28 -4.17
C ILE A 68 -10.33 -17.68 -3.49
N ILE A 69 -10.55 -16.65 -2.67
CA ILE A 69 -9.52 -15.97 -1.90
C ILE A 69 -9.96 -15.79 -0.45
N SER A 70 -9.00 -15.62 0.44
CA SER A 70 -9.29 -15.22 1.82
C SER A 70 -9.47 -13.71 1.92
N GLU A 71 -10.19 -13.26 2.95
CA GLU A 71 -10.30 -11.86 3.34
C GLU A 71 -8.91 -11.22 3.52
N ARG A 72 -7.99 -11.94 4.19
CA ARG A 72 -6.60 -11.49 4.33
C ARG A 72 -5.91 -11.23 2.98
N GLN A 73 -6.08 -12.12 2.01
CA GLN A 73 -5.52 -11.96 0.67
C GLN A 73 -6.16 -10.79 -0.09
N LEU A 74 -7.47 -10.60 0.07
CA LEU A 74 -8.20 -9.49 -0.51
C LEU A 74 -7.70 -8.14 0.04
N THR A 75 -7.65 -8.03 1.37
CA THR A 75 -7.13 -6.85 2.06
C THR A 75 -5.73 -6.53 1.59
N HIS A 76 -4.83 -7.53 1.53
CA HIS A 76 -3.49 -7.35 0.98
C HIS A 76 -3.49 -6.76 -0.44
N TRP A 77 -4.32 -7.29 -1.36
CA TRP A 77 -4.42 -6.75 -2.72
C TRP A 77 -4.92 -5.31 -2.78
N LEU A 78 -5.89 -4.96 -1.93
CA LEU A 78 -6.41 -3.59 -1.84
C LEU A 78 -5.33 -2.63 -1.29
N LEU A 79 -4.60 -3.04 -0.25
CA LEU A 79 -3.51 -2.25 0.35
C LEU A 79 -2.33 -2.06 -0.61
N VAL A 80 -2.00 -3.05 -1.45
CA VAL A 80 -0.96 -2.91 -2.48
C VAL A 80 -1.45 -2.04 -3.65
N GLY A 81 -2.73 -2.15 -4.02
CA GLY A 81 -3.37 -1.27 -5.02
C GLY A 81 -2.91 -1.48 -6.46
N THR A 82 -2.28 -2.62 -6.77
CA THR A 82 -1.77 -2.95 -8.12
C THR A 82 -2.81 -3.62 -9.02
N ASN A 83 -3.98 -3.98 -8.49
CA ASN A 83 -4.96 -4.79 -9.22
C ASN A 83 -6.32 -4.08 -9.32
N LYS A 84 -6.42 -3.10 -10.23
CA LYS A 84 -7.67 -2.34 -10.51
C LYS A 84 -8.86 -3.26 -10.78
N LYS A 85 -8.62 -4.39 -11.46
CA LYS A 85 -9.63 -5.40 -11.77
C LYS A 85 -10.35 -5.94 -10.52
N ILE A 86 -9.63 -6.12 -9.40
CA ILE A 86 -10.26 -6.58 -8.15
C ILE A 86 -11.24 -5.52 -7.63
N ILE A 87 -10.88 -4.24 -7.69
CA ILE A 87 -11.79 -3.15 -7.31
C ILE A 87 -13.02 -3.15 -8.23
N ASP A 88 -12.82 -3.28 -9.54
CA ASP A 88 -13.92 -3.36 -10.51
C ASP A 88 -14.83 -4.56 -10.23
N TRP A 89 -14.28 -5.72 -9.86
CA TRP A 89 -15.07 -6.90 -9.49
C TRP A 89 -15.90 -6.70 -8.22
N LEU A 90 -15.35 -6.02 -7.22
CA LEU A 90 -16.07 -5.73 -5.97
C LEU A 90 -17.21 -4.74 -6.20
N ILE A 91 -16.97 -3.69 -7.01
CA ILE A 91 -17.96 -2.63 -7.28
C ILE A 91 -19.03 -3.09 -8.25
N LEU A 92 -18.64 -3.73 -9.37
CA LEU A 92 -19.55 -4.09 -10.46
C LEU A 92 -20.17 -5.48 -10.29
N GLY A 93 -19.62 -6.31 -9.41
CA GLY A 93 -20.06 -7.69 -9.20
C GLY A 93 -21.48 -7.77 -8.63
N LYS A 94 -22.31 -8.60 -9.26
CA LYS A 94 -23.62 -8.97 -8.72
C LYS A 94 -23.41 -9.94 -7.56
N VAL A 95 -23.96 -9.61 -6.40
CA VAL A 95 -23.88 -10.45 -5.19
C VAL A 95 -24.89 -11.58 -5.27
N PHE A 96 -24.42 -12.83 -5.15
CA PHE A 96 -25.26 -14.03 -5.10
C PHE A 96 -25.38 -14.62 -3.70
N PHE A 97 -24.38 -14.36 -2.87
CA PHE A 97 -24.37 -14.73 -1.46
C PHE A 97 -23.57 -13.70 -0.68
N ASP A 98 -24.07 -13.31 0.48
CA ASP A 98 -23.40 -12.36 1.36
C ASP A 98 -23.69 -12.69 2.82
N ARG A 99 -22.67 -13.17 3.52
CA ARG A 99 -22.75 -13.48 4.94
C ARG A 99 -22.59 -12.21 5.73
N ASP A 100 -23.57 -11.95 6.58
CA ASP A 100 -23.61 -10.77 7.42
C ASP A 100 -23.33 -9.48 6.62
N GLU A 101 -23.79 -9.35 5.36
CA GLU A 101 -23.58 -8.14 4.52
C GLU A 101 -22.10 -7.74 4.31
N TYR A 102 -21.19 -8.72 4.28
CA TYR A 102 -19.76 -8.50 4.07
C TYR A 102 -19.45 -7.74 2.76
N ALA A 103 -19.99 -8.19 1.62
CA ALA A 103 -19.71 -7.59 0.32
C ALA A 103 -20.32 -6.19 0.20
N GLU A 104 -21.52 -5.98 0.73
CA GLU A 104 -22.15 -4.66 0.74
C GLU A 104 -21.36 -3.66 1.61
N ARG A 105 -20.94 -4.02 2.83
CA ARG A 105 -20.03 -3.17 3.63
C ARG A 105 -18.71 -2.88 2.92
N LEU A 106 -18.16 -3.86 2.21
CA LEU A 106 -16.92 -3.67 1.46
C LEU A 106 -17.11 -2.68 0.30
N LYS A 107 -18.24 -2.76 -0.42
CA LYS A 107 -18.58 -1.79 -1.47
C LYS A 107 -18.78 -0.40 -0.92
N GLU A 108 -19.51 -0.25 0.19
CA GLU A 108 -19.70 1.03 0.88
C GLU A 108 -18.34 1.63 1.25
N ARG A 109 -17.48 0.84 1.90
CA ARG A 109 -16.12 1.26 2.28
C ARG A 109 -15.29 1.69 1.07
N LEU A 110 -15.33 0.96 -0.05
CA LEU A 110 -14.60 1.33 -1.27
C LEU A 110 -15.18 2.56 -1.95
N SER A 111 -16.46 2.85 -1.77
CA SER A 111 -17.09 4.07 -2.25
C SER A 111 -16.73 5.29 -1.39
N GLU A 112 -16.65 5.12 -0.06
CA GLU A 112 -16.27 6.17 0.89
C GLU A 112 -14.76 6.45 0.89
N GLU A 113 -13.95 5.41 0.78
CA GLU A 113 -12.48 5.46 0.71
C GLU A 113 -11.99 4.85 -0.61
N PRO A 114 -12.05 5.60 -1.73
CA PRO A 114 -11.59 5.11 -3.04
C PRO A 114 -10.12 4.67 -3.06
N LEU A 115 -9.31 5.22 -2.16
CA LEU A 115 -7.92 4.84 -1.96
C LEU A 115 -7.75 4.02 -0.68
N PHE A 116 -8.33 2.82 -0.67
CA PHE A 116 -8.26 1.89 0.45
C PHE A 116 -6.84 1.75 1.01
N GLY A 117 -6.70 1.91 2.32
CA GLY A 117 -5.40 1.85 2.97
C GLY A 117 -4.56 3.11 2.69
N ARG A 118 -5.20 4.27 2.58
CA ARG A 118 -4.49 5.53 2.33
C ARG A 118 -3.36 5.77 3.33
N GLY A 119 -3.62 5.51 4.62
CA GLY A 119 -2.65 5.69 5.70
C GLY A 119 -1.38 4.87 5.51
N ILE A 120 -1.50 3.57 5.22
CA ILE A 120 -0.33 2.72 4.98
C ILE A 120 0.44 3.13 3.72
N LYS A 121 -0.26 3.48 2.64
CA LYS A 121 0.37 3.93 1.40
C LYS A 121 1.18 5.21 1.63
N MET A 122 0.65 6.13 2.45
CA MET A 122 1.37 7.34 2.88
C MET A 122 2.62 6.99 3.68
N GLY A 123 2.51 6.10 4.67
CA GLY A 123 3.66 5.67 5.47
C GLY A 123 4.75 4.99 4.63
N ILE A 124 4.39 4.11 3.70
CA ILE A 124 5.35 3.42 2.81
C ILE A 124 6.10 4.40 1.92
N GLU A 125 5.39 5.32 1.24
CA GLU A 125 6.06 6.31 0.38
C GLU A 125 6.92 7.28 1.19
N MET A 126 6.50 7.64 2.41
CA MET A 126 7.32 8.46 3.31
C MET A 126 8.60 7.73 3.74
N ALA A 127 8.51 6.46 4.14
CA ALA A 127 9.67 5.66 4.53
C ALA A 127 10.72 5.60 3.41
N LYS A 128 10.27 5.36 2.17
CA LYS A 128 11.12 5.36 0.97
C LYS A 128 11.70 6.73 0.67
N MET A 129 10.91 7.80 0.79
CA MET A 129 11.37 9.17 0.61
C MET A 129 12.49 9.52 1.59
N ILE A 130 12.33 9.22 2.88
CA ILE A 130 13.32 9.53 3.92
C ILE A 130 14.61 8.74 3.67
N ARG A 131 14.50 7.45 3.31
CA ARG A 131 15.67 6.63 2.98
C ARG A 131 16.45 7.21 1.81
N ALA A 132 15.77 7.49 0.69
CA ALA A 132 16.39 8.07 -0.48
C ALA A 132 17.01 9.44 -0.18
N TYR A 133 16.33 10.27 0.64
CA TYR A 133 16.86 11.57 1.08
C TYR A 133 18.16 11.41 1.87
N ASN A 134 18.20 10.52 2.85
CA ASN A 134 19.39 10.29 3.69
C ASN A 134 20.57 9.75 2.88
N GLU A 135 20.33 8.76 2.01
CA GLU A 135 21.36 8.21 1.12
C GLU A 135 21.88 9.28 0.15
N GLY A 136 20.97 10.08 -0.41
CA GLY A 136 21.31 11.21 -1.28
C GLY A 136 22.15 12.29 -0.59
N LYS A 137 21.84 12.62 0.67
CA LYS A 137 22.61 13.57 1.48
C LYS A 137 24.02 13.07 1.80
N ILE A 138 24.16 11.78 2.11
CA ILE A 138 25.49 11.17 2.34
C ILE A 138 26.37 11.30 1.08
N HIS A 139 25.82 11.01 -0.10
CA HIS A 139 26.57 11.18 -1.35
C HIS A 139 26.88 12.65 -1.65
N PHE A 140 25.94 13.55 -1.38
CA PHE A 140 26.12 14.99 -1.55
C PHE A 140 27.28 15.52 -0.70
N GLU A 141 27.31 15.19 0.59
CA GLU A 141 28.37 15.59 1.53
C GLU A 141 29.75 15.03 1.14
N ARG A 142 29.77 13.86 0.48
CA ARG A 142 30.98 13.24 -0.08
C ARG A 142 31.38 13.80 -1.45
N LYS A 143 30.67 14.81 -1.96
CA LYS A 143 30.86 15.40 -3.30
C LYS A 143 30.67 14.40 -4.45
N GLN A 144 29.92 13.34 -4.21
CA GLN A 144 29.54 12.33 -5.19
C GLN A 144 28.24 12.77 -5.87
N HIS A 145 28.30 13.87 -6.62
CA HIS A 145 27.09 14.56 -7.10
C HIS A 145 26.24 13.71 -8.05
N MET A 146 26.83 12.80 -8.83
CA MET A 146 26.07 11.94 -9.75
C MET A 146 25.24 10.90 -9.01
N ASP A 147 25.81 10.27 -7.98
CA ASP A 147 25.08 9.35 -7.11
C ASP A 147 24.02 10.08 -6.29
N SER A 148 24.37 11.26 -5.75
CA SER A 148 23.43 12.13 -5.04
C SER A 148 22.23 12.53 -5.93
N TYR A 149 22.47 12.79 -7.22
CA TYR A 149 21.43 13.13 -8.19
C TYR A 149 20.42 12.01 -8.42
N LEU A 150 20.87 10.75 -8.50
CA LEU A 150 19.97 9.60 -8.55
C LEU A 150 19.05 9.56 -7.34
N TYR A 151 19.60 9.74 -6.14
CA TYR A 151 18.80 9.75 -4.91
C TYR A 151 17.90 10.97 -4.76
N ALA A 152 18.30 12.14 -5.27
CA ALA A 152 17.45 13.32 -5.33
C ALA A 152 16.21 13.08 -6.21
N ILE A 153 16.39 12.42 -7.38
CA ILE A 153 15.27 11.99 -8.22
C ILE A 153 14.35 11.03 -7.47
N ASN A 154 14.90 10.01 -6.81
CA ASN A 154 14.12 9.03 -6.06
C ASN A 154 13.33 9.69 -4.91
N THR A 155 13.96 10.60 -4.17
CA THR A 155 13.33 11.37 -3.09
C THR A 155 12.12 12.14 -3.62
N LEU A 156 12.29 12.89 -4.71
CA LEU A 156 11.20 13.64 -5.33
C LEU A 156 10.12 12.70 -5.91
N HIS A 157 10.48 11.54 -6.45
CA HIS A 157 9.53 10.56 -6.94
C HIS A 157 8.63 10.02 -5.83
N HIS A 158 9.20 9.64 -4.68
CA HIS A 158 8.44 9.20 -3.51
C HIS A 158 7.61 10.33 -2.91
N LEU A 159 8.12 11.56 -2.87
CA LEU A 159 7.34 12.74 -2.48
C LEU A 159 6.11 12.94 -3.37
N ALA A 160 6.26 12.85 -4.69
CA ALA A 160 5.16 13.00 -5.64
C ALA A 160 4.09 11.93 -5.42
N ARG A 161 4.50 10.66 -5.20
CA ARG A 161 3.59 9.56 -4.91
C ARG A 161 2.89 9.75 -3.56
N PHE A 162 3.63 10.15 -2.52
CA PHE A 162 3.07 10.51 -1.23
C PHE A 162 1.99 11.59 -1.35
N VAL A 163 2.28 12.68 -2.06
CA VAL A 163 1.36 13.81 -2.23
C VAL A 163 0.11 13.39 -3.02
N ALA A 164 0.25 12.56 -4.05
CA ALA A 164 -0.90 11.99 -4.75
C ALA A 164 -1.81 11.20 -3.79
N VAL A 165 -1.24 10.27 -3.01
CA VAL A 165 -1.99 9.49 -2.01
C VAL A 165 -2.64 10.40 -0.97
N LYS A 166 -1.91 11.40 -0.48
CA LYS A 166 -2.42 12.41 0.46
C LYS A 166 -3.60 13.19 -0.10
N ARG A 167 -3.66 13.39 -1.42
CA ARG A 167 -4.75 14.07 -2.12
C ARG A 167 -5.85 13.12 -2.60
N ASN A 168 -5.86 11.88 -2.10
CA ASN A 168 -6.81 10.82 -2.46
C ASN A 168 -6.76 10.46 -3.96
N VAL A 169 -5.57 10.53 -4.56
CA VAL A 169 -5.32 10.15 -5.96
C VAL A 169 -4.39 8.95 -5.98
N LEU A 170 -4.73 7.93 -6.78
CA LEU A 170 -3.87 6.78 -7.01
C LEU A 170 -2.61 7.23 -7.80
N PRO A 171 -1.38 7.03 -7.28
CA PRO A 171 -0.17 7.38 -8.00
C PRO A 171 0.01 6.47 -9.22
N GLU A 172 -0.01 7.06 -10.41
CA GLU A 172 0.22 6.34 -11.66
C GLU A 172 1.71 6.30 -12.03
N ASN A 173 2.07 5.49 -13.03
CA ASN A 173 3.43 5.49 -13.59
C ASN A 173 3.83 6.86 -14.15
N THR A 174 2.85 7.68 -14.53
CA THR A 174 3.01 9.05 -15.05
C THR A 174 2.83 10.12 -13.97
N VAL A 175 3.22 9.84 -12.73
CA VAL A 175 2.99 10.69 -11.53
C VAL A 175 3.30 12.17 -11.72
N TRP A 176 4.32 12.53 -12.51
CA TRP A 176 4.68 13.93 -12.77
C TRP A 176 3.60 14.71 -13.54
N THR A 177 2.86 14.04 -14.43
CA THR A 177 1.71 14.64 -15.12
C THR A 177 0.57 14.90 -14.13
N GLN A 178 0.40 14.00 -13.15
CA GLN A 178 -0.56 14.20 -12.06
C GLN A 178 -0.12 15.38 -11.17
N MET A 179 1.16 15.47 -10.79
CA MET A 179 1.69 16.55 -9.94
C MET A 179 1.49 17.93 -10.53
N LYS A 180 1.62 18.10 -11.85
CA LYS A 180 1.34 19.38 -12.50
C LYS A 180 -0.06 19.93 -12.20
N LYS A 181 -1.03 19.06 -11.90
CA LYS A 181 -2.41 19.44 -11.52
C LYS A 181 -2.63 19.43 -10.01
N ILE A 182 -2.05 18.45 -9.31
CA ILE A 182 -2.31 18.17 -7.90
C ILE A 182 -1.46 19.07 -6.99
N ASP A 183 -0.17 19.20 -7.30
CA ASP A 183 0.80 19.98 -6.54
C ASP A 183 1.88 20.55 -7.47
N PRO A 184 1.61 21.72 -8.09
CA PRO A 184 2.55 22.35 -9.00
C PRO A 184 3.90 22.71 -8.37
N ALA A 185 3.97 22.87 -7.04
CA ALA A 185 5.20 23.19 -6.34
C ALA A 185 6.14 21.98 -6.32
N VAL A 186 5.61 20.78 -6.03
CA VAL A 186 6.38 19.53 -6.14
C VAL A 186 6.83 19.28 -7.57
N PHE A 187 5.96 19.53 -8.57
CA PHE A 187 6.36 19.43 -9.97
C PHE A 187 7.50 20.41 -10.32
N LYS A 188 7.43 21.65 -9.83
CA LYS A 188 8.46 22.67 -10.08
C LYS A 188 9.81 22.29 -9.48
N LEU A 189 9.85 21.68 -8.30
CA LEU A 189 11.11 21.18 -7.73
C LEU A 189 11.79 20.13 -8.62
N TYR A 190 11.01 19.22 -9.20
CA TYR A 190 11.54 18.25 -10.16
C TYR A 190 12.02 18.93 -11.44
N GLU A 191 11.27 19.90 -11.96
CA GLU A 191 11.67 20.70 -13.13
C GLU A 191 12.99 21.45 -12.87
N GLU A 192 13.16 22.09 -11.71
CA GLU A 192 14.41 22.75 -11.31
C GLU A 192 15.57 21.74 -11.17
N LEU A 193 15.30 20.54 -10.64
CA LEU A 193 16.32 19.51 -10.53
C LEU A 193 16.84 19.08 -11.89
N ILE A 194 16.00 18.97 -12.93
CA ILE A 194 16.41 18.43 -14.24
C ILE A 194 16.79 19.51 -15.26
N GLY A 195 16.18 20.69 -15.19
CA GLY A 195 16.19 21.70 -16.25
C GLY A 195 16.89 23.02 -15.90
N SER A 196 17.31 23.22 -14.65
CA SER A 196 18.03 24.44 -14.25
C SER A 196 19.43 24.51 -14.90
N GLU A 197 19.85 25.72 -15.27
CA GLU A 197 21.20 26.03 -15.79
C GLU A 197 22.25 26.15 -14.66
N GLU A 198 21.84 26.10 -13.39
CA GLU A 198 22.75 26.12 -12.25
C GLU A 198 23.63 24.86 -12.17
N GLU A 199 24.75 24.97 -11.47
CA GLU A 199 25.62 23.83 -11.20
C GLU A 199 24.87 22.72 -10.42
N ILE A 200 25.23 21.47 -10.70
CA ILE A 200 24.58 20.29 -10.10
C ILE A 200 24.55 20.36 -8.57
N GLU A 201 25.60 20.89 -7.94
CA GLU A 201 25.68 21.04 -6.49
C GLU A 201 24.54 21.92 -5.95
N LYS A 202 24.29 23.08 -6.57
CA LYS A 202 23.20 23.99 -6.15
C LYS A 202 21.82 23.41 -6.42
N ARG A 203 21.65 22.71 -7.54
CA ARG A 203 20.39 22.01 -7.87
C ARG A 203 20.07 20.95 -6.81
N LEU A 204 21.07 20.18 -6.39
CA LEU A 204 20.92 19.18 -5.34
C LEU A 204 20.64 19.81 -3.98
N ASP A 205 21.37 20.87 -3.62
CA ASP A 205 21.17 21.58 -2.35
C ASP A 205 19.73 22.11 -2.21
N LEU A 206 19.20 22.73 -3.27
CA LEU A 206 17.81 23.17 -3.33
C LEU A 206 16.82 22.02 -3.10
N VAL A 207 17.02 20.89 -3.79
CA VAL A 207 16.13 19.73 -3.68
C VAL A 207 16.17 19.13 -2.28
N PHE A 208 17.34 19.00 -1.68
CA PHE A 208 17.46 18.46 -0.34
C PHE A 208 16.87 19.40 0.71
N LEU A 209 17.10 20.71 0.61
CA LEU A 209 16.48 21.69 1.50
C LEU A 209 14.95 21.63 1.44
N ALA A 210 14.39 21.56 0.24
CA ALA A 210 12.95 21.42 0.05
C ALA A 210 12.43 20.06 0.57
N SER A 211 13.17 18.98 0.32
CA SER A 211 12.80 17.63 0.77
C SER A 211 12.78 17.52 2.29
N GLU A 212 13.74 18.14 2.99
CA GLU A 212 13.77 18.20 4.46
C GLU A 212 12.51 18.89 5.02
N PHE A 213 12.10 20.00 4.42
CA PHE A 213 10.87 20.69 4.79
C PHE A 213 9.64 19.79 4.62
N PHE A 214 9.50 19.08 3.51
CA PHE A 214 8.38 18.15 3.29
C PHE A 214 8.41 16.97 4.25
N ILE A 215 9.58 16.37 4.47
CA ILE A 215 9.76 15.28 5.44
C ILE A 215 9.28 15.73 6.82
N HIS A 216 9.74 16.89 7.29
CA HIS A 216 9.34 17.44 8.58
C HIS A 216 7.82 17.63 8.68
N ASN A 217 7.21 18.30 7.70
CA ASN A 217 5.79 18.64 7.74
C ASN A 217 4.85 17.42 7.64
N TYR A 218 5.28 16.37 6.94
CA TYR A 218 4.42 15.23 6.65
C TYR A 218 4.69 14.01 7.54
N THR A 219 5.74 14.01 8.37
CA THR A 219 6.10 12.87 9.23
C THR A 219 4.93 12.40 10.10
N ASN A 220 4.29 13.31 10.84
CA ASN A 220 3.19 12.94 11.74
C ASN A 220 2.01 12.32 10.99
N GLU A 221 1.62 12.91 9.85
CA GLU A 221 0.51 12.41 9.04
C GLU A 221 0.83 11.05 8.41
N ALA A 222 2.07 10.85 7.95
CA ALA A 222 2.53 9.60 7.36
C ALA A 222 2.65 8.46 8.38
N ALA A 223 2.99 8.78 9.62
CA ALA A 223 3.21 7.79 10.68
C ALA A 223 1.90 7.30 11.34
N VAL A 224 0.76 7.95 11.10
CA VAL A 224 -0.52 7.65 11.78
C VAL A 224 -0.86 6.16 11.73
N HIS A 225 -0.74 5.54 10.56
CA HIS A 225 -1.07 4.13 10.36
C HIS A 225 -0.18 3.20 11.18
N LEU A 226 1.14 3.40 11.09
CA LEU A 226 2.12 2.59 11.82
C LEU A 226 1.94 2.75 13.33
N LEU A 227 1.77 3.99 13.81
CA LEU A 227 1.57 4.29 15.23
C LEU A 227 0.24 3.72 15.76
N ALA A 228 -0.82 3.70 14.93
CA ALA A 228 -2.09 3.09 15.30
C ALA A 228 -1.94 1.59 15.56
N ILE A 229 -1.29 0.86 14.64
CA ILE A 229 -1.01 -0.58 14.81
C ILE A 229 -0.12 -0.82 16.04
N MET A 230 0.95 -0.02 16.19
CA MET A 230 1.82 -0.15 17.35
C MET A 230 1.09 0.10 18.67
N GLY A 231 0.06 0.97 18.67
CA GLY A 231 -0.76 1.26 19.83
C GLY A 231 -1.66 0.12 20.31
N GLU A 232 -1.82 -0.95 19.51
CA GLU A 232 -2.62 -2.12 19.87
C GLU A 232 -1.97 -2.98 20.97
N LYS A 233 -0.67 -2.82 21.21
CA LYS A 233 0.09 -3.53 22.26
C LYS A 233 0.93 -2.56 23.08
N GLU A 234 1.38 -3.03 24.24
CA GLU A 234 2.27 -2.23 25.10
C GLU A 234 3.65 -2.03 24.49
N SER A 235 4.21 -3.07 23.86
CA SER A 235 5.50 -3.05 23.18
C SER A 235 5.53 -4.07 22.05
N TRP A 236 6.48 -3.87 21.12
CA TRP A 236 6.70 -4.71 19.97
C TRP A 236 8.18 -5.04 19.80
N THR A 237 8.50 -6.30 19.52
CA THR A 237 9.81 -6.64 18.95
C THR A 237 9.82 -6.32 17.45
N VAL A 238 11.01 -6.13 16.87
CA VAL A 238 11.14 -5.92 15.42
C VAL A 238 10.54 -7.08 14.60
N GLN A 239 10.67 -8.32 15.09
CA GLN A 239 10.11 -9.50 14.44
C GLN A 239 8.58 -9.44 14.42
N GLN A 240 7.95 -9.06 15.54
CA GLN A 240 6.50 -8.91 15.59
C GLN A 240 5.98 -7.83 14.65
N LEU A 241 6.75 -6.76 14.42
CA LEU A 241 6.41 -5.71 13.46
C LEU A 241 6.48 -6.24 12.02
N HIS A 242 7.48 -7.05 11.69
CA HIS A 242 7.57 -7.71 10.37
C HIS A 242 6.51 -8.79 10.15
N GLU A 243 6.07 -9.47 11.20
CA GLU A 243 5.02 -10.50 11.13
C GLU A 243 3.60 -9.92 11.09
N GLN A 244 3.43 -8.62 11.37
CA GLN A 244 2.14 -7.96 11.29
C GLN A 244 1.78 -7.72 9.81
N ASP A 245 0.61 -8.23 9.38
CA ASP A 245 0.22 -8.34 7.97
C ASP A 245 0.33 -7.02 7.17
N GLU A 246 -0.02 -5.88 7.78
CA GLU A 246 0.02 -4.57 7.12
C GLU A 246 1.43 -3.96 7.18
N LEU A 247 2.09 -3.98 8.33
CA LEU A 247 3.45 -3.43 8.48
C LEU A 247 4.48 -4.20 7.65
N ALA A 248 4.26 -5.49 7.37
CA ALA A 248 5.07 -6.28 6.46
C ALA A 248 5.17 -5.66 5.05
N LEU A 249 4.18 -4.86 4.63
CA LEU A 249 4.18 -4.17 3.33
C LEU A 249 5.23 -3.05 3.24
N TYR A 250 5.73 -2.53 4.38
CA TYR A 250 6.87 -1.63 4.39
C TYR A 250 8.17 -2.35 4.00
N SER A 251 8.21 -3.68 4.10
CA SER A 251 9.34 -4.51 3.67
C SER A 251 10.66 -4.02 4.32
N SER A 252 11.74 -3.90 3.54
CA SER A 252 13.04 -3.41 3.98
C SER A 252 13.04 -1.99 4.53
N ASP A 253 11.99 -1.20 4.30
CA ASP A 253 11.88 0.18 4.77
C ASP A 253 11.32 0.28 6.19
N LEU A 254 10.74 -0.80 6.73
CA LEU A 254 10.08 -0.80 8.04
C LEU A 254 11.03 -0.40 9.18
N GLU A 255 12.15 -1.11 9.30
CA GLU A 255 13.12 -0.88 10.39
C GLU A 255 13.71 0.53 10.34
N PHE A 256 14.03 1.00 9.14
CA PHE A 256 14.57 2.34 8.95
C PHE A 256 13.53 3.41 9.32
N PHE A 257 12.26 3.20 8.97
CA PHE A 257 11.20 4.12 9.34
C PHE A 257 10.96 4.14 10.85
N ILE A 258 11.02 2.98 11.52
CA ILE A 258 10.94 2.90 12.98
C ILE A 258 12.08 3.68 13.64
N GLU A 259 13.33 3.45 13.23
CA GLU A 259 14.48 4.19 13.80
C GLU A 259 14.35 5.70 13.55
N TYR A 260 13.90 6.10 12.37
CA TYR A 260 13.60 7.50 12.09
C TYR A 260 12.53 8.07 13.04
N LEU A 261 11.44 7.33 13.30
CA LEU A 261 10.39 7.77 14.20
C LEU A 261 10.84 7.77 15.67
N VAL A 262 11.81 6.95 16.05
CA VAL A 262 12.51 7.05 17.33
C VAL A 262 13.28 8.37 17.42
N ASP A 263 14.06 8.72 16.40
CA ASP A 263 14.79 10.00 16.35
C ASP A 263 13.85 11.21 16.40
N LYS A 264 12.61 11.05 15.93
CA LYS A 264 11.55 12.08 16.02
C LYS A 264 10.75 12.07 17.31
N ASN A 265 11.09 11.22 18.28
CA ASN A 265 10.36 11.06 19.54
C ASN A 265 8.87 10.74 19.33
N LEU A 266 8.56 9.89 18.34
CA LEU A 266 7.21 9.34 18.13
C LEU A 266 7.13 7.89 18.63
N ILE A 267 8.26 7.19 18.63
CA ILE A 267 8.44 5.86 19.20
C ILE A 267 9.53 5.93 20.27
N GLU A 268 9.35 5.21 21.36
CA GLU A 268 10.41 5.02 22.36
C GLU A 268 10.91 3.57 22.40
N ILE A 269 12.18 3.42 22.75
CA ILE A 269 12.85 2.12 22.88
C ILE A 269 12.76 1.69 24.35
N THR A 270 12.29 0.47 24.57
CA THR A 270 12.39 -0.22 25.86
C THR A 270 13.48 -1.28 25.77
N GLN A 271 14.36 -1.32 26.79
CA GLN A 271 15.43 -2.31 26.88
C GLN A 271 14.98 -3.49 27.74
N VAL A 272 14.98 -4.68 27.15
CA VAL A 272 14.65 -5.94 27.84
C VAL A 272 15.93 -6.76 28.03
N PRO A 273 16.27 -7.19 29.26
CA PRO A 273 17.50 -7.96 29.51
C PRO A 273 17.60 -9.21 28.62
N SER A 274 18.78 -9.43 28.03
CA SER A 274 19.08 -10.67 27.32
C SER A 274 19.82 -11.66 28.22
N LYS A 275 20.14 -12.85 27.69
CA LYS A 275 20.99 -13.84 28.39
C LYS A 275 22.41 -13.34 28.65
N ASN A 276 22.87 -12.31 27.94
CA ASN A 276 24.14 -11.64 28.18
C ASN A 276 23.86 -10.33 28.92
N GLU A 277 24.47 -10.16 30.09
CA GLU A 277 24.27 -8.99 30.98
C GLU A 277 24.66 -7.65 30.33
N LEU A 278 25.45 -7.67 29.25
CA LEU A 278 25.84 -6.47 28.50
C LEU A 278 24.94 -6.20 27.28
N LEU A 279 24.00 -7.09 26.96
CA LEU A 279 23.14 -6.97 25.79
C LEU A 279 21.66 -6.93 26.20
N PHE A 280 20.92 -6.02 25.57
CA PHE A 280 19.48 -5.88 25.76
C PHE A 280 18.76 -6.10 24.44
N HIS A 281 17.64 -6.80 24.49
CA HIS A 281 16.67 -6.79 23.40
C HIS A 281 16.04 -5.39 23.34
N ARG A 282 15.88 -4.88 22.12
CA ARG A 282 15.16 -3.63 21.86
C ARG A 282 13.71 -3.97 21.55
N GLU A 283 12.82 -3.38 22.31
CA GLU A 283 11.40 -3.33 22.01
C GLU A 283 10.98 -1.89 21.74
N TYR A 284 9.94 -1.72 20.93
CA TYR A 284 9.46 -0.44 20.45
C TYR A 284 8.03 -0.22 20.93
N ARG A 285 7.72 0.98 21.41
CA ARG A 285 6.36 1.36 21.80
C ARG A 285 6.07 2.81 21.49
N ILE A 286 4.80 3.13 21.31
CA ILE A 286 4.36 4.51 21.09
C ILE A 286 4.62 5.37 22.34
N ILE A 287 5.06 6.61 22.15
CA ILE A 287 5.15 7.55 23.26
C ILE A 287 3.72 7.96 23.65
N ARG A 288 3.28 7.57 24.83
CA ARG A 288 2.00 8.03 25.37
C ARG A 288 2.18 9.45 25.89
N ALA A 289 1.31 10.37 25.44
CA ALA A 289 1.24 11.72 26.01
C ALA A 289 1.02 11.61 27.52
N ARG A 290 1.88 12.29 28.29
CA ARG A 290 1.75 12.43 29.75
C ARG A 290 0.68 13.43 30.12
#